data_AF-A0A923WMH3-F1
#
_entry.id   AF-A0A923WMH3-F1
#
_cell.length_a   1.000
_cell.length_b   1.000
_cell.length_c   1.000
_cell.angle_alpha   90.00
_cell.angle_beta   90.00
_cell.angle_gamma   90.00
#
_symmetry.space_group_name_H-M   'P 1'
#
loop_
_entity.id
_entity.type
_entity.pdbx_description
1 polymer ?
#
loop_
_entity_poly.entity_id
_entity_poly.type
_entity_poly.pdbx_seq_one_letter_code
_entity_poly.pdbx_strand_id
1 'polypeptide(L)' 'MARGTLLPGDKVPALVGNRILFRDGVAMATITAGKIDYLVDAGAERELLHAHLVGRR' A
#
# COMPACT_ATOMS: atom_id res chain seq x y z
N MET A 1 -8.70 25.70 -5.47
CA MET A 1 -9.38 24.38 -5.38
C MET A 1 -8.39 23.36 -4.82
N ALA A 2 -8.03 23.43 -3.54
CA ALA A 2 -7.09 22.49 -2.93
C ALA A 2 -7.87 21.54 -2.04
N ARG A 3 -7.96 20.27 -2.43
CA ARG A 3 -8.54 19.20 -1.61
C ARG A 3 -7.43 18.22 -1.26
N GLY A 4 -6.57 18.63 -0.34
CA GLY A 4 -5.58 17.77 0.30
C GLY A 4 -5.95 17.63 1.77
N THR A 5 -6.46 16.48 2.17
CA THR A 5 -6.60 16.15 3.59
C THR A 5 -6.04 14.77 3.84
N LEU A 6 -4.88 14.72 4.48
CA LEU A 6 -4.28 13.54 5.09
C LEU A 6 -4.54 13.66 6.60
N LEU A 7 -5.19 12.67 7.21
CA LEU A 7 -5.56 12.64 8.63
C LEU A 7 -5.08 11.33 9.28
N PRO A 8 -4.89 11.30 10.61
CA PRO A 8 -3.68 10.76 11.24
C PRO A 8 -3.75 9.25 11.50
N GLY A 9 -2.86 8.52 10.85
CA GLY A 9 -2.26 7.30 11.39
C GLY A 9 -0.77 7.56 11.58
N ASP A 10 -0.09 6.77 12.42
CA ASP A 10 1.34 6.92 12.70
C ASP A 10 2.12 7.33 11.45
N LYS A 11 2.85 8.44 11.54
CA LYS A 11 3.70 8.92 10.45
C LYS A 11 4.66 7.80 10.09
N VAL A 12 4.36 7.08 9.01
CA VAL A 12 5.33 6.16 8.43
C VAL A 12 6.46 7.07 7.92
N PRO A 13 7.69 6.95 8.46
CA PRO A 13 8.81 7.71 7.93
C PRO A 13 8.89 7.44 6.43
N ALA A 14 9.10 8.50 5.63
CA ALA A 14 9.31 8.38 4.19
C ALA A 14 10.69 7.72 3.92
N LEU A 15 10.80 6.46 4.30
CA LEU A 15 11.87 5.57 3.89
C LEU A 15 11.71 5.37 2.38
N VAL A 16 12.80 5.59 1.67
CA VAL A 16 12.91 5.22 0.25
C VAL A 16 12.53 3.74 0.14
N GLY A 17 11.41 3.45 -0.54
CA GLY A 17 10.92 2.09 -0.74
C GLY A 17 9.52 1.78 -0.21
N ASN A 18 8.84 2.72 0.46
CA ASN A 18 7.44 2.48 0.83
C ASN A 18 6.54 2.44 -0.43
N ARG A 19 5.68 1.42 -0.54
CA ARG A 19 4.74 1.23 -1.65
C ARG A 19 3.33 1.03 -1.12
N ILE A 20 2.32 1.55 -1.80
CA ILE A 20 0.91 1.33 -1.46
C ILE A 20 0.18 0.95 -2.74
N LEU A 21 -0.50 -0.18 -2.72
CA LEU A 21 -1.36 -0.66 -3.81
C LEU A 21 -2.78 -0.19 -3.54
N PHE A 22 -3.33 0.61 -4.46
CA PHE A 22 -4.71 1.03 -4.44
C PHE A 22 -5.51 0.30 -5.52
N ARG A 23 -6.75 -0.09 -5.19
CA ARG A 23 -7.75 -0.58 -6.15
C ARG A 23 -9.04 0.22 -5.89
N ASP A 24 -9.54 0.89 -6.93
CA ASP A 24 -10.74 1.73 -6.88
C ASP A 24 -10.73 2.78 -5.75
N GLY A 25 -9.55 3.30 -5.43
CA GLY A 25 -9.35 4.29 -4.35
C GLY A 25 -9.21 3.70 -2.94
N VAL A 26 -9.35 2.39 -2.77
CA VAL A 26 -9.14 1.69 -1.49
C VAL A 26 -7.73 1.09 -1.45
N ALA A 27 -7.03 1.27 -0.34
CA ALA A 27 -5.70 0.69 -0.14
C ALA A 27 -5.82 -0.82 0.14
N MET A 28 -5.21 -1.63 -0.73
CA MET A 28 -5.29 -3.10 -0.68
C MET A 28 -4.11 -3.69 0.08
N ALA A 29 -2.91 -3.17 -0.14
CA ALA A 29 -1.70 -3.66 0.49
C ALA A 29 -0.58 -2.63 0.44
N THR A 30 0.41 -2.76 1.33
CA THR A 30 1.55 -1.85 1.43
C THR A 30 2.86 -2.61 1.53
N ILE A 31 3.95 -1.97 1.10
CA ILE A 31 5.30 -2.33 1.49
C ILE A 31 5.83 -1.21 2.36
N THR A 32 6.16 -1.49 3.62
CA THR A 32 6.78 -0.54 4.54
C THR A 32 8.07 -1.12 5.07
N ALA A 33 9.20 -0.41 4.88
CA ALA A 33 10.53 -0.91 5.25
C ALA A 33 10.83 -2.34 4.72
N GLY A 34 10.34 -2.69 3.52
CA GLY A 34 10.52 -4.01 2.91
C GLY A 34 9.55 -5.09 3.39
N LYS A 35 8.68 -4.80 4.37
CA LYS A 35 7.63 -5.72 4.84
C LYS A 35 6.33 -5.48 4.08
N ILE A 36 5.67 -6.56 3.69
CA ILE A 36 4.36 -6.51 3.02
C ILE A 36 3.25 -6.65 4.04
N ASP A 37 2.31 -5.70 4.05
CA ASP A 37 1.10 -5.73 4.85
C ASP A 37 -0.13 -5.65 3.95
N TYR A 38 -1.02 -6.64 4.05
CA TYR A 38 -2.32 -6.65 3.36
C TYR A 38 -3.35 -5.95 4.25
N LEU A 39 -3.95 -4.90 3.73
CA LEU A 39 -4.90 -4.05 4.47
C LEU A 39 -6.35 -4.52 4.36
N VAL A 40 -6.60 -5.46 3.44
CA VAL A 40 -7.88 -6.12 3.22
C VAL A 40 -7.68 -7.63 3.26
N ASP A 41 -8.77 -8.39 3.46
CA ASP A 41 -8.71 -9.84 3.28
C ASP A 41 -8.40 -10.14 1.81
N ALA A 42 -7.17 -10.59 1.57
CA ALA A 42 -6.66 -10.81 0.24
C ALA A 42 -7.16 -12.13 -0.36
N GLY A 43 -7.65 -13.08 0.45
CA GLY A 43 -8.17 -14.37 -0.01
C GLY A 43 -7.38 -15.00 -1.16
N ALA A 44 -8.07 -15.29 -2.27
CA ALA A 44 -7.47 -15.83 -3.49
C ALA A 44 -6.66 -14.81 -4.31
N GLU A 45 -6.85 -13.51 -4.10
CA GLU A 45 -6.14 -12.44 -4.82
C GLU A 45 -4.77 -12.12 -4.22
N ARG A 46 -4.41 -12.74 -3.08
CA ARG A 46 -3.16 -12.46 -2.36
C ARG A 46 -1.93 -12.51 -3.25
N GLU A 47 -1.78 -13.56 -4.06
CA GLU A 47 -0.63 -13.72 -4.95
C GLU A 47 -0.58 -12.65 -6.04
N LEU A 48 -1.74 -12.21 -6.55
CA LEU A 48 -1.82 -11.11 -7.52
C LEU A 48 -1.41 -9.79 -6.87
N LEU A 49 -1.95 -9.46 -5.69
CA LEU A 49 -1.58 -8.26 -4.95
C LEU A 49 -0.08 -8.25 -4.62
N HIS A 50 0.47 -9.41 -4.24
CA HIS A 50 1.89 -9.59 -3.99
C HIS A 50 2.74 -9.27 -5.23
N ALA A 51 2.39 -9.86 -6.38
CA ALA A 51 3.08 -9.60 -7.64
C ALA A 51 3.02 -8.13 -8.06
N HIS A 52 1.89 -7.45 -7.85
CA HIS A 52 1.77 -6.02 -8.15
C HIS A 52 2.64 -5.12 -7.25
N LEU A 53 2.82 -5.52 -5.99
CA LEU A 53 3.68 -4.81 -5.06
C LEU A 53 5.17 -5.02 -5.34
N VAL A 54 5.57 -6.21 -5.78
CA VAL A 54 6.98 -6.59 -6.01
C VAL A 54 7.44 -6.28 -7.44
N GLY A 55 6.55 -6.47 -8.44
CA GLY A 55 6.88 -6.50 -9.87
C GLY A 55 7.20 -5.17 -10.55
N ARG A 56 7.08 -4.03 -9.87
CA ARG A 56 7.56 -2.74 -10.42
C ARG A 56 9.07 -2.59 -10.18
N ARG A 57 9.86 -2.98 -11.17
CA ARG A 57 11.26 -2.57 -11.36
C ARG A 57 11.37 -1.67 -12.58
#